data_AF-A0A7K8JTI2-F1
#
_entry.id   AF-A0A7K8JTI2-F1
#
_cell.length_a   1.000
_cell.length_b   1.000
_cell.length_c   1.000
_cell.angle_alpha   90.00
_cell.angle_beta   90.00
_cell.angle_gamma   90.00
#
_symmetry.space_group_name_H-M   'P 1'
#
loop_
_entity.id
_entity.type
_entity.pdbx_description
1 polymer ?
#
loop_
_entity_poly.entity_id
_entity_poly.type
_entity_poly.pdbx_seq_one_letter_code
_entity_poly.pdbx_strand_id
1 'polypeptide(L)'
;TELTEKLEEAVMIWIKQIRQVLVESEQMRREADDIGPSAELEHWKTRMSSFNSLLDEIKSSRVKKIISILQAARSKTLKQWKELDGNITIAANEAKDNVRYLYTLDRFFGPLAKASPVTMMEYVPSLMNTVCMIYCISPYYNTSERMTSLLLKITNQMINTCKTYLREG
;
A
#
# COMPACT_ATOMS: atom_id res chain seq x y z
N THR A 1 -6.24 20.74 -34.63
CA THR A 1 -7.09 21.74 -33.95
C THR A 1 -6.46 22.05 -32.62
N GLU A 2 -6.13 23.32 -32.38
CA GLU A 2 -5.40 23.83 -31.19
C GLU A 2 -5.96 23.30 -29.84
N LEU A 3 -7.28 23.12 -29.74
CA LEU A 3 -7.91 22.56 -28.54
C LEU A 3 -7.46 21.12 -28.24
N THR A 4 -7.34 20.27 -29.27
CA THR A 4 -6.93 18.88 -29.12
C THR A 4 -5.50 18.80 -28.59
N GLU A 5 -4.60 19.62 -29.13
CA GLU A 5 -3.19 19.68 -28.71
C GLU A 5 -3.06 20.11 -27.24
N LYS A 6 -3.81 21.13 -26.81
CA LYS A 6 -3.84 21.55 -25.39
C LYS A 6 -4.36 20.46 -24.46
N LEU A 7 -5.37 19.70 -24.88
CA LEU A 7 -5.88 18.57 -24.09
C LEU A 7 -4.89 17.40 -24.04
N GLU A 8 -4.17 17.14 -25.13
CA GLU A 8 -3.10 16.13 -25.15
C GLU A 8 -1.98 16.50 -24.18
N GLU A 9 -1.53 17.75 -24.17
CA GLU A 9 -0.52 18.26 -23.24
C GLU A 9 -0.96 18.10 -21.78
N ALA A 10 -2.21 18.48 -21.46
CA ALA A 10 -2.77 18.30 -20.12
C ALA A 10 -2.79 16.82 -19.69
N VAL A 11 -3.21 15.91 -20.57
CA VAL A 11 -3.23 14.47 -20.28
C VAL A 11 -1.81 13.91 -20.13
N MET A 12 -0.84 14.38 -20.91
CA MET A 12 0.56 13.98 -20.76
C MET A 12 1.15 14.41 -19.41
N ILE A 13 0.78 15.59 -18.90
CA ILE A 13 1.16 16.03 -17.56
C ILE A 13 0.56 15.10 -16.50
N TRP A 14 -0.74 14.76 -16.61
CA TRP A 14 -1.38 13.82 -15.68
C TRP A 14 -0.71 12.45 -15.72
N ILE A 15 -0.38 11.94 -16.92
CA ILE A 15 0.33 10.68 -17.07
C ILE A 15 1.65 10.71 -16.32
N LYS A 16 2.44 11.78 -16.50
CA LYS A 16 3.74 11.92 -15.82
C LYS A 16 3.58 11.95 -14.30
N GLN A 17 2.62 12.73 -13.79
CA GLN A 17 2.38 12.86 -12.35
C GLN A 17 1.95 11.54 -11.72
N ILE A 18 1.01 10.83 -12.34
CA ILE A 18 0.52 9.56 -11.83
C ILE A 18 1.59 8.47 -11.91
N ARG A 19 2.40 8.43 -12.98
CA ARG A 19 3.54 7.50 -13.07
C ARG A 19 4.54 7.75 -11.94
N GLN A 20 4.79 9.02 -11.60
CA GLN A 20 5.65 9.35 -10.47
C GLN A 20 5.08 8.78 -9.16
N VAL A 21 3.79 8.96 -8.90
CA VAL A 21 3.12 8.39 -7.70
C VAL A 21 3.23 6.87 -7.67
N LEU A 22 3.02 6.18 -8.79
CA LEU A 22 3.17 4.72 -8.88
C LEU A 22 4.60 4.29 -8.55
N VAL A 23 5.61 4.94 -9.14
CA VAL A 23 7.03 4.61 -8.89
C VAL A 23 7.41 4.87 -7.42
N GLU A 24 7.04 6.02 -6.87
CA GLU A 24 7.31 6.35 -5.46
C GLU A 24 6.65 5.35 -4.52
N SER A 25 5.47 4.86 -4.88
CA SER A 25 4.77 3.85 -4.10
C SER A 25 5.49 2.50 -4.09
N GLU A 26 6.19 2.12 -5.15
CA GLU A 26 6.91 0.83 -5.23
C GLU A 26 8.29 0.87 -4.56
N GLN A 27 8.81 2.05 -4.24
CA GLN A 27 10.12 2.18 -3.61
C GLN A 27 10.15 1.58 -2.21
N MET A 28 11.25 0.88 -1.89
CA MET A 28 11.49 0.40 -0.54
C MET A 28 11.56 1.59 0.44
N ARG A 29 10.70 1.54 1.45
CA ARG A 29 10.67 2.54 2.51
C ARG A 29 11.92 2.43 3.37
N ARG A 30 12.58 3.57 3.61
CA ARG A 30 13.56 3.70 4.68
C ARG A 30 12.80 4.08 5.95
N GLU A 31 12.66 3.12 6.83
CA GLU A 31 11.92 3.25 8.08
C GLU A 31 12.89 3.26 9.25
N ALA A 32 12.53 3.96 10.34
CA ALA A 32 13.29 3.91 11.58
C ALA A 32 13.21 2.51 12.21
N ASP A 33 14.28 2.12 12.91
CA ASP A 33 14.44 0.78 13.48
C ASP A 33 13.45 0.48 14.62
N ASP A 34 12.68 1.45 15.10
CA ASP A 34 11.72 1.29 16.21
C ASP A 34 10.26 1.17 15.74
N ILE A 35 10.01 1.19 14.43
CA ILE A 35 8.66 1.12 13.88
C ILE A 35 8.06 -0.28 14.11
N GLY A 36 6.91 -0.30 14.78
CA GLY A 36 6.13 -1.51 15.07
C GLY A 36 5.22 -1.96 13.90
N PRO A 37 4.60 -3.15 14.01
CA PRO A 37 3.85 -3.75 12.91
C PRO A 37 2.52 -3.03 12.59
N SER A 38 1.98 -2.23 13.50
CA SER A 38 0.81 -1.37 13.25
C SER A 38 1.08 -0.33 12.15
N ALA A 39 2.31 0.16 12.04
CA ALA A 39 2.69 1.10 10.98
C ALA A 39 2.66 0.47 9.58
N GLU A 40 2.91 -0.84 9.48
CA GLU A 40 2.76 -1.56 8.21
C GLU A 40 1.31 -1.53 7.75
N LEU A 41 0.36 -1.83 8.66
CA LEU A 41 -1.06 -1.77 8.35
C LEU A 41 -1.52 -0.35 7.98
N GLU A 42 -1.10 0.66 8.73
CA GLU A 42 -1.44 2.07 8.44
C GLU A 42 -0.86 2.56 7.11
N HIS A 43 0.34 2.11 6.74
CA HIS A 43 0.90 2.38 5.42
C HIS A 43 0.00 1.85 4.31
N TRP A 44 -0.41 0.58 4.38
CA TRP A 44 -1.28 -0.01 3.36
C TRP A 44 -2.67 0.62 3.33
N LYS A 45 -3.23 1.03 4.49
CA LYS A 45 -4.48 1.81 4.54
C LYS A 45 -4.34 3.16 3.84
N THR A 46 -3.26 3.88 4.12
CA THR A 46 -2.97 5.17 3.49
C THR A 46 -2.83 5.02 1.98
N ARG A 47 -2.05 4.02 1.54
CA ARG A 47 -1.86 3.70 0.12
C ARG A 47 -3.20 3.36 -0.57
N MET A 48 -4.02 2.53 0.06
CA MET A 48 -5.36 2.17 -0.44
C MET A 48 -6.23 3.42 -0.58
N SER A 49 -6.25 4.31 0.43
CA SER A 49 -7.02 5.56 0.38
C SER A 49 -6.56 6.46 -0.77
N SER A 50 -5.24 6.62 -0.96
CA SER A 50 -4.68 7.43 -2.04
C SER A 50 -5.05 6.90 -3.42
N PHE A 51 -4.90 5.59 -3.67
CA PHE A 51 -5.25 5.01 -4.97
C PHE A 51 -6.75 4.99 -5.23
N ASN A 52 -7.59 4.79 -4.22
CA ASN A 52 -9.04 4.92 -4.38
C ASN A 52 -9.43 6.36 -4.76
N SER A 53 -8.85 7.35 -4.09
CA SER A 53 -9.08 8.77 -4.41
C SER A 53 -8.66 9.09 -5.84
N LEU A 54 -7.52 8.54 -6.28
CA LEU A 54 -7.04 8.71 -7.65
C LEU A 54 -7.96 8.03 -8.68
N LEU A 55 -8.45 6.83 -8.39
CA LEU A 55 -9.44 6.14 -9.23
C LEU A 55 -10.73 6.95 -9.37
N ASP A 56 -11.20 7.58 -8.28
CA ASP A 56 -12.39 8.41 -8.30
C ASP A 56 -12.19 9.67 -9.17
N GLU A 57 -11.02 10.31 -9.08
CA GLU A 57 -10.67 11.48 -9.91
C GLU A 57 -10.61 11.11 -11.40
N ILE A 58 -10.02 9.97 -11.73
CA ILE A 58 -9.95 9.44 -13.11
C ILE A 58 -11.34 9.12 -13.66
N LYS A 59 -12.23 8.64 -12.80
CA LYS A 59 -13.63 8.35 -13.15
C LYS A 59 -14.52 9.59 -13.15
N SER A 60 -14.01 10.76 -12.76
CA SER A 60 -14.77 12.00 -12.74
C SER A 60 -15.32 12.34 -14.13
N SER A 61 -16.47 13.03 -14.15
CA SER A 61 -17.10 13.46 -15.41
C SER A 61 -16.19 14.38 -16.23
N ARG A 62 -15.33 15.16 -15.57
CA ARG A 62 -14.39 16.09 -16.21
C ARG A 62 -13.33 15.33 -16.99
N VAL A 63 -12.67 14.37 -16.35
CA VAL A 63 -11.63 13.54 -16.99
C VAL A 63 -12.24 12.72 -18.12
N LYS A 64 -13.40 12.07 -17.89
CA LYS A 64 -14.12 11.30 -18.92
C LYS A 64 -14.41 12.13 -20.17
N LYS A 65 -14.91 13.36 -20.02
CA LYS A 65 -15.19 14.26 -21.16
C LYS A 65 -13.93 14.55 -21.98
N ILE A 66 -12.81 14.86 -21.32
CA ILE A 66 -11.53 15.14 -21.99
C ILE A 66 -11.04 13.90 -22.76
N ILE A 67 -11.10 12.73 -22.13
CA ILE A 67 -10.71 11.47 -22.80
C ILE A 67 -11.63 11.15 -23.98
N SER A 68 -12.94 11.40 -23.88
CA SER A 68 -13.89 11.22 -24.99
C SER A 68 -13.59 12.15 -26.18
N ILE A 69 -13.22 13.41 -25.94
CA ILE A 69 -12.82 14.35 -27.01
C ILE A 69 -11.55 13.83 -27.70
N LEU A 70 -10.54 13.42 -26.93
CA LEU A 70 -9.30 12.85 -27.48
C LEU A 70 -9.56 11.55 -28.25
N GLN A 71 -10.54 10.75 -27.82
CA GLN A 71 -10.99 9.55 -28.52
C GLN A 71 -11.64 9.85 -29.86
N ALA A 72 -12.53 10.85 -29.93
CA ALA A 72 -13.10 11.32 -31.19
C ALA A 72 -12.00 11.85 -32.15
N ALA A 73 -10.99 12.51 -31.59
CA ALA A 73 -9.83 13.00 -32.33
C ALA A 73 -8.78 11.93 -32.69
N ARG A 74 -8.97 10.67 -32.26
CA ARG A 74 -8.04 9.54 -32.47
C ARG A 74 -6.61 9.83 -31.98
N SER A 75 -6.49 10.53 -30.85
CA SER A 75 -5.21 10.88 -30.24
C SER A 75 -4.35 9.65 -29.91
N LYS A 76 -3.05 9.75 -30.17
CA LYS A 76 -2.07 8.70 -29.81
C LYS A 76 -1.87 8.59 -28.29
N THR A 77 -2.15 9.64 -27.53
CA THR A 77 -2.00 9.71 -26.07
C THR A 77 -2.92 8.73 -25.33
N LEU A 78 -4.04 8.34 -25.95
CA LEU A 78 -5.01 7.39 -25.37
C LEU A 78 -4.42 6.03 -25.04
N LYS A 79 -3.39 5.57 -25.79
CA LYS A 79 -2.73 4.30 -25.50
C LYS A 79 -2.03 4.35 -24.14
N GLN A 80 -1.28 5.43 -23.90
CA GLN A 80 -0.57 5.64 -22.64
C GLN A 80 -1.52 5.86 -21.47
N TRP A 81 -2.63 6.58 -21.71
CA TRP A 81 -3.67 6.78 -20.70
C TRP A 81 -4.32 5.45 -20.27
N LYS A 82 -4.67 4.57 -21.22
CA LYS A 82 -5.28 3.27 -20.91
C LYS A 82 -4.33 2.36 -20.12
N GLU A 83 -3.05 2.34 -20.49
CA GLU A 83 -2.04 1.59 -19.74
C GLU A 83 -1.95 2.09 -18.29
N LEU A 84 -1.92 3.41 -18.12
CA LEU A 84 -1.85 4.04 -16.81
C LEU A 84 -3.09 3.73 -15.95
N ASP A 85 -4.29 3.84 -16.51
CA ASP A 85 -5.55 3.51 -15.84
C ASP A 85 -5.58 2.04 -15.36
N GLY A 86 -5.06 1.12 -16.19
CA GLY A 86 -4.85 -0.27 -15.83
C GLY A 86 -3.88 -0.44 -14.65
N ASN A 87 -2.73 0.21 -14.70
CA ASN A 87 -1.72 0.14 -13.63
C ASN A 87 -2.25 0.66 -12.30
N ILE A 88 -3.00 1.76 -12.30
CA ILE A 88 -3.63 2.30 -11.09
C ILE A 88 -4.66 1.32 -10.53
N THR A 89 -5.47 0.70 -11.40
CA THR A 89 -6.46 -0.30 -10.98
C THR A 89 -5.78 -1.50 -10.31
N ILE A 90 -4.66 -1.97 -10.85
CA ILE A 90 -3.84 -3.04 -10.24
C ILE A 90 -3.31 -2.60 -8.87
N ALA A 91 -2.70 -1.41 -8.79
CA ALA A 91 -2.14 -0.89 -7.54
C ALA A 91 -3.21 -0.69 -6.44
N ALA A 92 -4.42 -0.25 -6.82
CA ALA A 92 -5.54 -0.09 -5.90
C ALA A 92 -6.03 -1.44 -5.36
N ASN A 93 -6.15 -2.45 -6.23
CA ASN A 93 -6.55 -3.80 -5.83
C ASN A 93 -5.52 -4.45 -4.92
N GLU A 94 -4.24 -4.32 -5.25
CA GLU A 94 -3.13 -4.75 -4.41
C GLU A 94 -3.22 -4.11 -3.01
N ALA A 95 -3.37 -2.78 -2.95
CA ALA A 95 -3.42 -2.09 -1.67
C ALA A 95 -4.60 -2.56 -0.82
N LYS A 96 -5.76 -2.75 -1.44
CA LYS A 96 -6.97 -3.25 -0.78
C LYS A 96 -6.79 -4.66 -0.22
N ASP A 97 -6.22 -5.59 -1.01
CA ASP A 97 -6.00 -6.96 -0.56
C ASP A 97 -4.94 -7.02 0.55
N ASN A 98 -3.85 -6.25 0.42
CA ASN A 98 -2.82 -6.19 1.45
C ASN A 98 -3.38 -5.66 2.78
N VAL A 99 -4.23 -4.61 2.76
CA VAL A 99 -4.94 -4.16 3.96
C VAL A 99 -5.76 -5.30 4.55
N ARG A 100 -6.54 -6.03 3.74
CA ARG A 100 -7.37 -7.15 4.22
C ARG A 100 -6.55 -8.22 4.93
N TYR A 101 -5.42 -8.64 4.35
CA TYR A 101 -4.57 -9.66 4.96
C TYR A 101 -3.86 -9.15 6.21
N LEU A 102 -3.28 -7.94 6.19
CA LEU A 102 -2.61 -7.36 7.35
C LEU A 102 -3.57 -7.08 8.50
N TYR A 103 -4.84 -6.77 8.21
CA TYR A 103 -5.87 -6.59 9.23
C TYR A 103 -6.10 -7.85 10.07
N THR A 104 -5.79 -9.05 9.54
CA THR A 104 -5.87 -10.30 10.32
C THR A 104 -4.83 -10.37 11.45
N LEU A 105 -3.76 -9.57 11.36
CA LEU A 105 -2.72 -9.45 12.37
C LEU A 105 -3.01 -8.37 13.43
N ASP A 106 -3.94 -7.45 13.15
CA ASP A 106 -4.19 -6.26 13.98
C ASP A 106 -4.51 -6.62 15.44
N ARG A 107 -5.24 -7.73 15.64
CA ARG A 107 -5.55 -8.30 16.96
C ARG A 107 -4.33 -8.63 17.82
N PHE A 108 -3.16 -8.83 17.23
CA PHE A 108 -1.92 -9.13 17.96
C PHE A 108 -1.12 -7.86 18.32
N PHE A 109 -1.30 -6.75 17.59
CA PHE A 109 -0.44 -5.57 17.75
C PHE A 109 -0.60 -4.93 19.13
N GLY A 110 -1.85 -4.78 19.60
CA GLY A 110 -2.15 -4.24 20.93
C GLY A 110 -1.58 -5.11 22.07
N PRO A 111 -1.90 -6.42 22.12
CA PRO A 111 -1.32 -7.33 23.10
C PRO A 111 0.21 -7.36 23.07
N LEU A 112 0.83 -7.42 21.90
CA LEU A 112 2.28 -7.49 21.76
C LEU A 112 3.00 -6.25 22.34
N ALA A 113 2.35 -5.08 22.28
CA ALA A 113 2.89 -3.83 22.82
C ALA A 113 2.75 -3.70 24.35
N LYS A 114 1.87 -4.49 24.98
CA LYS A 114 1.52 -4.37 26.42
C LYS A 114 1.84 -5.62 27.24
N ALA A 115 2.20 -6.73 26.58
CA ALA A 115 2.48 -8.00 27.21
C ALA A 115 3.78 -7.95 28.05
N SER A 116 3.81 -8.72 29.13
CA SER A 116 5.09 -9.09 29.76
C SER A 116 5.86 -10.06 28.84
N PRO A 117 7.19 -10.19 28.95
CA PRO A 117 7.96 -11.14 28.15
C PRO A 117 7.42 -12.59 28.21
N VAL A 118 6.88 -13.01 29.36
CA VAL A 118 6.28 -14.35 29.53
C VAL A 118 4.99 -14.48 28.71
N THR A 119 4.04 -13.56 28.90
CA THR A 119 2.77 -13.57 28.15
C THR A 119 2.97 -13.35 26.65
N MET A 120 4.01 -12.61 26.26
CA MET A 120 4.37 -12.40 24.85
C MET A 120 4.66 -13.72 24.14
N MET A 121 5.40 -14.64 24.79
CA MET A 121 5.73 -15.95 24.22
C MET A 121 4.49 -16.80 23.94
N GLU A 122 3.40 -16.61 24.69
CA GLU A 122 2.13 -17.33 24.46
C GLU A 122 1.45 -16.90 23.15
N TYR A 123 1.64 -15.65 22.71
CA TYR A 123 1.06 -15.14 21.47
C TYR A 123 1.85 -15.49 20.20
N VAL A 124 3.16 -15.74 20.33
CA VAL A 124 4.07 -15.96 19.18
C VAL A 124 3.60 -17.09 18.25
N PRO A 125 3.20 -18.29 18.73
CA PRO A 125 2.78 -19.36 17.84
C PRO A 125 1.57 -18.98 16.96
N SER A 126 0.56 -18.32 17.56
CA SER A 126 -0.65 -17.90 16.85
C SER A 126 -0.37 -16.77 15.85
N LEU A 127 0.48 -15.82 16.24
CA LEU A 127 0.95 -14.73 15.38
C LEU A 127 1.69 -15.30 14.16
N MET A 128 2.69 -16.16 14.39
CA MET A 128 3.48 -16.74 13.31
C MET A 128 2.65 -17.61 12.37
N ASN A 129 1.69 -18.38 12.89
CA ASN A 129 0.76 -19.12 12.04
C ASN A 129 -0.06 -18.17 11.14
N THR A 130 -0.52 -17.03 11.68
CA THR A 130 -1.24 -16.02 10.87
C THR A 130 -0.33 -15.41 9.80
N VAL A 131 0.93 -15.11 10.12
CA VAL A 131 1.92 -14.63 9.14
C VAL A 131 2.16 -15.66 8.04
N CYS A 132 2.35 -16.94 8.39
CA CYS A 132 2.50 -18.03 7.42
C CYS A 132 1.28 -18.15 6.50
N MET A 133 0.07 -18.03 7.05
CA MET A 133 -1.17 -18.04 6.25
C MET A 133 -1.21 -16.89 5.24
N ILE A 134 -0.78 -15.69 5.64
CA ILE A 134 -0.68 -14.55 4.71
C ILE A 134 0.34 -14.86 3.62
N TYR A 135 1.52 -15.38 3.96
CA TYR A 135 2.53 -15.75 2.97
C TYR A 135 2.03 -16.80 1.97
N CYS A 136 1.28 -17.81 2.43
CA CYS A 136 0.79 -18.88 1.56
C CYS A 136 -0.37 -18.45 0.65
N ILE A 137 -1.21 -17.51 1.09
CA ILE A 137 -2.52 -17.24 0.45
C ILE A 137 -2.59 -15.87 -0.21
N SER A 138 -1.88 -14.87 0.32
CA SER A 138 -1.97 -13.51 -0.19
C SER A 138 -1.43 -13.40 -1.62
N PRO A 139 -2.20 -12.88 -2.58
CA PRO A 139 -1.75 -12.77 -3.97
C PRO A 139 -0.67 -11.70 -4.19
N TYR A 140 -0.60 -10.70 -3.31
CA TYR A 140 0.33 -9.58 -3.46
C TYR A 140 1.31 -9.44 -2.29
N TYR A 141 0.87 -9.63 -1.04
CA TYR A 141 1.74 -9.50 0.13
C TYR A 141 2.76 -10.64 0.32
N ASN A 142 2.69 -11.73 -0.45
CA ASN A 142 3.47 -12.95 -0.27
C ASN A 142 4.94 -12.87 -0.76
N THR A 143 5.53 -11.69 -0.88
CA THR A 143 6.93 -11.58 -1.31
C THR A 143 7.88 -11.67 -0.12
N SER A 144 9.09 -12.19 -0.35
CA SER A 144 10.13 -12.31 0.67
C SER A 144 10.48 -10.96 1.31
N GLU A 145 10.49 -9.88 0.51
CA GLU A 145 10.80 -8.54 0.98
C GLU A 145 9.74 -8.02 1.96
N ARG A 146 8.45 -8.21 1.62
CA ARG A 146 7.32 -7.79 2.46
C ARG A 146 7.27 -8.60 3.76
N MET A 147 7.50 -9.91 3.68
CA MET A 147 7.60 -10.77 4.86
C MET A 147 8.76 -10.37 5.77
N THR A 148 9.93 -10.13 5.19
CA THR A 148 11.11 -9.68 5.95
C THR A 148 10.81 -8.36 6.66
N SER A 149 10.22 -7.39 5.94
CA SER A 149 9.84 -6.10 6.53
C SER A 149 8.83 -6.23 7.67
N LEU A 150 7.80 -7.06 7.51
CA LEU A 150 6.80 -7.32 8.55
C LEU A 150 7.42 -7.99 9.79
N LEU A 151 8.25 -9.02 9.58
CA LEU A 151 8.90 -9.76 10.67
C LEU A 151 9.88 -8.86 11.44
N LEU A 152 10.64 -8.01 10.75
CA LEU A 152 11.50 -7.01 11.38
C LEU A 152 10.68 -6.11 12.31
N LYS A 153 9.56 -5.55 11.84
CA LYS A 153 8.67 -4.72 12.66
C LYS A 153 8.08 -5.46 13.87
N ILE A 154 7.67 -6.72 13.69
CA ILE A 154 7.20 -7.58 14.78
C ILE A 154 8.32 -7.74 15.83
N THR A 155 9.54 -8.07 15.39
CA THR A 155 10.67 -8.24 16.31
C THR A 155 11.06 -6.95 17.01
N ASN A 156 11.00 -5.80 16.32
CA ASN A 156 11.26 -4.49 16.91
C ASN A 156 10.25 -4.17 18.01
N GLN A 157 8.96 -4.46 17.77
CA GLN A 157 7.93 -4.32 18.79
C GLN A 157 8.20 -5.22 20.00
N MET A 158 8.58 -6.49 19.79
CA MET A 158 8.92 -7.41 20.89
C MET A 158 10.10 -6.90 21.71
N ILE A 159 11.18 -6.45 21.05
CA ILE A 159 12.36 -5.88 21.70
C ILE A 159 11.98 -4.65 22.52
N ASN A 160 11.16 -3.74 21.95
CA ASN A 160 10.73 -2.53 22.63
C ASN A 160 9.87 -2.85 23.86
N THR A 161 8.92 -3.78 23.75
CA THR A 161 8.10 -4.22 24.89
C THR A 161 8.98 -4.81 26.01
N CYS A 162 9.97 -5.64 25.67
CA CYS A 162 10.93 -6.17 26.66
C CYS A 162 11.76 -5.07 27.32
N LYS A 163 12.26 -4.08 26.55
CA LYS A 163 13.00 -2.92 27.08
C LYS A 163 12.14 -2.10 28.04
N THR A 164 10.88 -1.88 27.71
CA THR A 164 9.93 -1.15 28.57
C THR A 164 9.70 -1.92 29.88
N TYR A 165 9.45 -3.23 29.80
CA TYR A 165 9.27 -4.07 30.97
C TYR A 165 10.47 -4.02 31.94
N LEU A 166 11.71 -4.04 31.42
CA LEU A 166 12.93 -3.94 32.22
C LEU A 166 13.18 -2.55 32.84
N ARG A 167 12.52 -1.50 32.34
CA ARG A 167 12.63 -0.13 32.88
C ARG A 167 11.57 0.16 33.94
N GLU A 168 10.42 -0.51 33.84
CA GLU A 168 9.27 -0.33 34.73
C GLU A 168 9.22 -1.36 35.88
N GLY A 169 9.87 -2.52 35.70
CA GLY A 169 10.04 -3.55 36.73
C GLY A 169 11.33 -3.39 37.51
#